data_AF-A0A1M2ZZY5-F1
#
_entry.id   AF-A0A1M2ZZY5-F1
#
_cell.length_a   1.000
_cell.length_b   1.000
_cell.length_c   1.000
_cell.angle_alpha   90.00
_cell.angle_beta   90.00
_cell.angle_gamma   90.00
#
_symmetry.space_group_name_H-M   'P 1'
#
loop_
_entity.id
_entity.type
_entity.pdbx_description
1 polymer ?
#
loop_
_entity_poly.entity_id
_entity_poly.type
_entity_poly.pdbx_seq_one_letter_code
_entity_poly.pdbx_strand_id
1 'polypeptide(L)'
;MAQLTQLELANWAALYAATALCCAIALALSIVGAGVHVFRERAWNEVRSLRQAILFVPKLWWLWQRLYFRATPVIIAIVGGFAMTLRWS
;
A
#
# COMPACT_ATOMS: atom_id res chain seq x y z
N MET A 1 -6.29 -16.53 -28.86
CA MET A 1 -5.61 -16.24 -27.58
C MET A 1 -4.53 -17.29 -27.42
N ALA A 2 -3.25 -16.92 -27.41
CA ALA A 2 -2.17 -17.87 -27.18
C ALA A 2 -2.33 -18.48 -25.78
N GLN A 3 -2.30 -19.80 -25.67
CA GLN A 3 -2.28 -20.46 -24.37
C GLN A 3 -0.91 -20.19 -23.73
N LEU A 4 -0.92 -19.59 -22.54
CA LEU A 4 0.28 -19.44 -21.73
C LEU A 4 0.81 -20.82 -21.37
N THR A 5 2.13 -20.96 -21.40
CA THR A 5 2.80 -22.14 -20.85
C THR A 5 2.58 -22.21 -19.34
N GLN A 6 2.71 -23.41 -18.77
CA GLN A 6 2.64 -23.63 -17.30
C GLN A 6 3.64 -22.74 -16.54
N LEU A 7 4.84 -22.54 -17.12
CA LEU A 7 5.88 -21.70 -16.55
C LEU A 7 5.46 -20.22 -16.51
N GLU A 8 4.95 -19.68 -17.62
CA GLU A 8 4.49 -18.29 -17.67
C GLU A 8 3.33 -18.05 -16.70
N LEU A 9 2.40 -19.00 -16.58
CA LEU A 9 1.29 -18.90 -15.64
C LEU A 9 1.79 -18.85 -14.18
N ALA A 10 2.76 -19.70 -13.83
CA ALA A 10 3.39 -19.69 -12.51
C ALA A 10 4.14 -18.37 -12.24
N ASN A 11 4.85 -17.82 -13.22
CA ASN A 11 5.54 -16.53 -13.08
C ASN A 11 4.56 -15.38 -12.86
N TRP A 12 3.47 -15.32 -13.61
CA TRP A 12 2.42 -14.32 -13.39
C TRP A 12 1.82 -14.45 -11.99
N ALA A 13 1.51 -15.67 -11.54
CA ALA A 13 1.02 -15.92 -10.19
C ALA A 13 2.04 -15.43 -9.12
N ALA A 14 3.33 -15.68 -9.34
CA ALA A 14 4.39 -15.20 -8.45
C ALA A 14 4.47 -13.67 -8.40
N LEU A 15 4.33 -12.98 -9.54
CA LEU A 15 4.27 -11.52 -9.58
C LEU A 15 3.07 -10.95 -8.83
N TYR A 16 1.89 -11.54 -9.01
CA TYR A 16 0.69 -11.11 -8.28
C TYR A 16 0.83 -11.34 -6.78
N ALA A 17 1.40 -12.48 -6.36
CA ALA A 17 1.67 -12.76 -4.95
C ALA A 17 2.69 -11.77 -4.35
N ALA A 18 3.79 -11.50 -5.04
CA ALA A 18 4.80 -10.53 -4.61
C ALA A 18 4.21 -9.12 -4.48
N THR A 19 3.40 -8.71 -5.46
CA THR A 19 2.70 -7.41 -5.44
C THR A 19 1.73 -7.33 -4.27
N ALA A 20 0.91 -8.36 -4.06
CA ALA A 20 -0.06 -8.41 -2.96
C ALA A 20 0.63 -8.32 -1.59
N LEU A 21 1.74 -9.03 -1.40
CA LEU A 21 2.54 -8.97 -0.17
C LEU A 21 3.10 -7.57 0.07
N CYS A 22 3.68 -6.96 -0.96
CA CYS A 22 4.22 -5.60 -0.86
C CYS A 22 3.13 -4.57 -0.53
N CYS A 23 1.96 -4.67 -1.18
CA CYS A 23 0.80 -3.83 -0.88
C CYS A 23 0.30 -4.04 0.56
N ALA A 24 0.25 -5.28 1.05
CA ALA A 24 -0.18 -5.57 2.41
C ALA A 24 0.77 -4.97 3.47
N ILE A 25 2.08 -5.05 3.24
CA ILE A 25 3.08 -4.42 4.11
C ILE A 25 2.95 -2.90 4.06
N ALA A 26 2.83 -2.31 2.87
CA ALA A 26 2.65 -0.87 2.71
C ALA A 26 1.37 -0.36 3.38
N LEU A 27 0.28 -1.12 3.29
CA LEU A 27 -0.99 -0.86 3.99
C LEU A 27 -0.79 -0.85 5.51
N ALA A 28 -0.14 -1.88 6.06
CA ALA A 28 0.11 -1.96 7.50
C ALA A 28 0.98 -0.79 7.98
N LEU A 29 2.06 -0.47 7.26
CA LEU A 29 2.95 0.64 7.61
C LEU A 29 2.27 2.00 7.47
N SER A 30 1.42 2.20 6.45
CA SER A 30 0.70 3.47 6.28
C SER A 30 -0.37 3.67 7.35
N ILE A 31 -1.05 2.60 7.80
CA ILE A 31 -1.97 2.65 8.95
C ILE A 31 -1.21 3.03 10.22
N VAL A 32 -0.11 2.33 10.52
CA VAL A 32 0.72 2.62 11.70
C VAL A 32 1.26 4.05 11.64
N GLY A 33 1.78 4.48 10.49
CA GLY A 33 2.29 5.84 10.28
C GLY A 33 1.22 6.91 10.46
N ALA A 34 0.03 6.72 9.89
CA ALA A 34 -1.10 7.63 10.06
C ALA A 34 -1.52 7.69 11.54
N GLY A 35 -1.59 6.55 12.21
CA GLY A 35 -1.84 6.45 13.65
C GLY A 35 -0.81 7.25 14.44
N VAL A 36 0.49 6.98 14.25
CA VAL A 36 1.58 7.69 14.94
C VAL A 36 1.53 9.20 14.71
N HIS A 37 1.20 9.65 13.49
CA HIS A 37 1.03 11.08 13.20
C HIS A 37 -0.09 11.69 14.03
N VAL A 38 -1.27 11.06 14.02
CA VAL A 38 -2.39 11.47 14.87
C VAL A 38 -1.98 11.44 16.34
N PHE A 39 -1.19 10.42 16.74
CA PHE A 39 -0.63 10.25 18.08
C PHE A 39 0.30 11.37 18.54
N ARG A 40 1.19 11.82 17.67
CA ARG A 40 2.16 12.86 18.01
C ARG A 40 1.56 14.26 17.95
N GLU A 41 0.72 14.52 16.96
CA GLU A 41 0.12 15.85 16.73
C GLU A 41 -1.05 16.14 17.68
N ARG A 42 -1.47 15.15 18.50
CA ARG A 42 -2.63 15.22 19.38
C ARG A 42 -3.88 15.71 18.65
N ALA A 43 -4.03 15.35 17.36
CA ALA A 43 -5.10 15.86 16.52
C ALA A 43 -6.51 15.49 17.05
N TRP A 44 -6.62 14.48 17.91
CA TRP A 44 -7.84 14.18 18.66
C TRP A 44 -8.28 15.28 19.63
N ASN A 45 -7.37 16.14 20.11
CA ASN A 45 -7.74 17.22 21.04
C ASN A 45 -8.61 18.29 20.35
N GLU A 46 -8.52 18.40 19.02
CA GLU A 46 -9.35 19.29 18.21
C GLU A 46 -10.74 18.69 17.92
N VAL A 47 -10.91 17.37 18.10
CA VAL A 47 -12.18 16.67 17.86
C VAL A 47 -12.99 16.65 19.16
N ARG A 48 -13.61 17.79 19.47
CA ARG A 48 -14.50 17.92 20.65
C ARG A 48 -15.99 17.90 20.31
N SER A 49 -16.32 17.82 19.02
CA SER A 49 -17.71 17.81 18.53
C SER A 49 -17.88 16.90 17.31
N LEU A 50 -19.11 16.41 17.10
CA LEU A 50 -19.49 15.61 15.93
C LEU A 50 -19.14 16.30 14.60
N ARG A 51 -19.31 17.62 14.51
CA ARG A 51 -18.95 18.40 13.32
C ARG A 51 -17.46 18.37 13.03
N GLN A 52 -16.62 18.44 14.07
CA GLN A 52 -15.16 18.34 13.93
C GLN A 52 -14.74 16.92 13.57
N ALA A 53 -15.41 15.89 14.09
CA ALA A 53 -15.15 14.50 13.73
C ALA A 53 -15.41 14.24 12.23
N ILE A 54 -16.53 14.74 11.70
CA ILE A 54 -16.87 14.62 10.26
C ILE A 54 -15.81 15.31 9.38
N LEU A 55 -15.28 16.47 9.80
CA LEU A 55 -14.21 17.16 9.08
C LEU A 55 -12.82 16.51 9.24
N PHE A 56 -12.65 15.68 10.27
CA PHE A 56 -11.38 14.98 10.55
C PHE A 56 -11.24 13.69 9.74
N VAL A 57 -12.32 12.94 9.52
CA VAL A 57 -12.31 11.70 8.70
C VAL A 57 -11.65 11.89 7.32
N PRO A 58 -12.05 12.87 6.48
CA PRO A 58 -11.43 13.04 5.17
C PRO A 58 -9.96 13.46 5.25
N LYS A 59 -9.56 14.21 6.29
CA LYS A 59 -8.14 14.55 6.52
C LYS A 59 -7.32 13.32 6.89
N LEU A 60 -7.85 12.48 7.79
CA LEU A 60 -7.20 11.24 8.21
C LEU A 60 -7.08 10.25 7.04
N TRP A 61 -8.15 10.12 6.25
CA TRP A 61 -8.15 9.33 5.02
C TRP A 61 -7.09 9.82 4.03
N TRP A 62 -7.00 11.13 3.82
CA TRP A 62 -6.02 11.72 2.92
C TRP A 62 -4.57 11.50 3.39
N LEU A 63 -4.32 11.64 4.69
CA LEU A 63 -3.00 11.35 5.29
C LEU A 63 -2.61 9.88 5.06
N TRP A 64 -3.53 8.96 5.35
CA TRP A 64 -3.31 7.53 5.15
C TRP A 64 -3.03 7.19 3.68
N GLN A 65 -3.85 7.72 2.75
CA GLN A 65 -3.66 7.55 1.31
C GLN A 65 -2.30 8.08 0.85
N ARG A 66 -1.90 9.28 1.29
CA ARG A 66 -0.61 9.87 0.93
C ARG A 66 0.57 9.03 1.42
N LEU A 67 0.48 8.47 2.63
CA LEU A 67 1.49 7.57 3.18
C LEU A 67 1.55 6.25 2.39
N TYR A 68 0.40 5.71 1.98
CA TYR A 68 0.33 4.51 1.16
C TYR A 68 0.95 4.72 -0.23
N PHE A 69 0.59 5.80 -0.94
CA PHE A 69 1.13 6.10 -2.26
C PHE A 69 2.63 6.42 -2.25
N ARG A 70 3.16 6.87 -1.12
CA ARG A 70 4.61 7.04 -0.96
C ARG A 70 5.38 5.71 -1.09
N ALA A 71 4.74 4.58 -0.79
CA ALA A 71 5.33 3.25 -0.95
C ALA A 71 5.30 2.75 -2.40
N THR A 72 4.41 3.27 -3.27
CA THR A 72 4.24 2.82 -4.66
C THR A 72 5.54 2.72 -5.48
N PRO A 73 6.45 3.71 -5.52
CA PRO A 73 7.69 3.57 -6.28
C PRO A 73 8.59 2.45 -5.75
N VAL A 74 8.58 2.21 -4.44
CA VAL A 74 9.33 1.11 -3.81
C VAL A 74 8.73 -0.24 -4.18
N ILE A 75 7.41 -0.36 -4.16
CA ILE A 75 6.70 -1.58 -4.58
C ILE A 75 7.02 -1.90 -6.04
N ILE A 76 6.96 -0.90 -6.93
CA ILE A 76 7.28 -1.08 -8.36
C ILE A 76 8.74 -1.52 -8.53
N ALA A 77 9.68 -0.92 -7.79
CA ALA A 77 11.09 -1.31 -7.86
C ALA A 77 11.32 -2.75 -7.40
N ILE A 78 10.69 -3.17 -6.29
CA ILE A 78 10.80 -4.53 -5.75
C ILE A 78 10.20 -5.56 -6.71
N VAL A 79 8.95 -5.36 -7.13
CA VAL A 79 8.25 -6.30 -8.02
C VAL A 79 8.90 -6.34 -9.40
N GLY A 80 9.32 -5.19 -9.93
CA GLY A 80 10.03 -5.11 -11.20
C GLY A 80 11.39 -5.81 -11.15
N GLY A 81 12.16 -5.61 -10.08
CA GLY A 81 13.40 -6.33 -9.84
C GLY A 81 13.18 -7.83 -9.72
N PHE A 82 12.14 -8.26 -8.99
CA PHE A 82 11.75 -9.66 -8.89
C PHE A 82 11.36 -10.26 -10.26
N ALA A 83 10.60 -9.52 -11.09
CA ALA A 83 10.22 -9.96 -12.43
C ALA A 83 11.43 -10.25 -13.33
N MET A 84 12.51 -9.48 -13.19
CA MET A 84 13.77 -9.70 -13.92
C MET A 84 14.50 -10.99 -13.50
N THR A 85 14.20 -11.55 -12.32
CA THR A 85 14.79 -12.82 -11.86
C THR A 85 14.05 -14.05 -12.37
N LEU A 86 12.84 -13.88 -12.91
CA LEU A 86 12.01 -14.99 -13.40
C LEU A 86 12.43 -15.40 -14.81
N ARG A 87 12.37 -16.70 -15.08
CA ARG A 87 12.60 -17.25 -16.43
C ARG A 87 11.29 -17.27 -17.21
N TRP A 88 11.21 -16.44 -18.23
CA TRP A 88 10.01 -16.31 -19.07
C TRP A 88 9.98 -17.27 -20.27
N SER A 89 11.09 -17.98 -20.52
CA SER A 89 11.22 -19.03 -21.54
C SER A 89 12.11 -20.20 -21.12
#